data_AF-A0A0B5AQL7-F1
#
_entry.id   AF-A0A0B5AQL7-F1
#
_cell.length_a   1.000
_cell.length_b   1.000
_cell.length_c   1.000
_cell.angle_alpha   90.00
_cell.angle_beta   90.00
_cell.angle_gamma   90.00
#
_symmetry.space_group_name_H-M   'P 1'
#
loop_
_entity.id
_entity.type
_entity.pdbx_description
1 polymer ?
#
loop_
_entity_poly.entity_id
_entity_poly.type
_entity_poly.pdbx_seq_one_letter_code
_entity_poly.pdbx_strand_id
1 'polypeptide(L)'
;MKLKILQIAAQIAAVVFLVNVGFMLWGDGGFLSESVMSALIALLMFTYGAEYYVNPEHGRKTAYSFFIIGSLILGTVLVGTVTGGF
;
A
#
# COMPACT_ATOMS: atom_id res chain seq x y z
N MET A 1 -1.78 0.45 -22.22
CA MET A 1 -2.46 0.35 -20.91
C MET A 1 -1.96 -0.80 -20.02
N LYS A 2 -1.72 -2.03 -20.54
CA LYS A 2 -1.24 -3.17 -19.71
C LYS A 2 0.13 -2.97 -19.03
N LEU A 3 1.06 -2.26 -19.68
CA LEU A 3 2.41 -2.00 -19.14
C LEU A 3 2.44 -1.09 -17.90
N LYS A 4 1.53 -0.11 -17.79
CA LYS A 4 1.51 0.83 -16.65
C LYS A 4 1.03 0.17 -15.36
N ILE A 5 0.04 -0.70 -15.44
CA ILE A 5 -0.47 -1.45 -14.26
C ILE A 5 0.60 -2.42 -13.75
N LEU A 6 1.34 -3.07 -14.66
CA LEU A 6 2.44 -3.96 -14.30
C LEU A 6 3.59 -3.20 -13.62
N GLN A 7 3.89 -1.97 -14.04
CA GLN A 7 4.87 -1.11 -13.38
C GLN A 7 4.45 -0.72 -11.96
N ILE A 8 3.16 -0.39 -11.75
CA ILE A 8 2.63 -0.06 -10.42
C ILE A 8 2.70 -1.29 -9.51
N ALA A 9 2.31 -2.47 -10.00
CA ALA A 9 2.42 -3.72 -9.25
C ALA A 9 3.89 -4.03 -8.87
N ALA A 10 4.83 -3.83 -9.81
CA ALA A 10 6.25 -4.02 -9.56
C ALA A 10 6.81 -3.01 -8.52
N GLN A 11 6.35 -1.76 -8.55
CA GLN A 11 6.74 -0.76 -7.55
C GLN A 11 6.23 -1.11 -6.15
N ILE A 12 4.97 -1.57 -6.04
CA ILE A 12 4.43 -2.03 -4.76
C ILE A 12 5.24 -3.22 -4.23
N ALA A 13 5.52 -4.22 -5.08
CA ALA A 13 6.32 -5.37 -4.69
C ALA A 13 7.74 -4.99 -4.26
N ALA A 14 8.37 -4.03 -4.96
CA ALA A 14 9.69 -3.52 -4.61
C ALA A 14 9.70 -2.79 -3.27
N VAL A 15 8.68 -1.95 -2.98
CA VAL A 15 8.55 -1.28 -1.69
C VAL A 15 8.34 -2.29 -0.57
N VAL A 16 7.45 -3.26 -0.76
CA VAL A 16 7.19 -4.32 0.24
C VAL A 16 8.46 -5.14 0.50
N PHE A 17 9.21 -5.49 -0.54
CA PHE A 17 10.48 -6.20 -0.41
C PHE A 17 11.52 -5.37 0.34
N LEU A 18 11.74 -4.11 -0.06
CA LEU A 18 12.70 -3.21 0.59
C LEU A 18 12.39 -3.00 2.06
N VAL A 19 11.11 -2.80 2.40
CA VAL A 19 10.71 -2.59 3.79
C VAL A 19 10.90 -3.87 4.62
N ASN A 20 10.58 -5.05 4.06
CA ASN A 20 10.85 -6.32 4.76
C ASN A 20 12.35 -6.59 4.94
N VAL A 21 13.17 -6.37 3.91
CA VAL A 21 14.63 -6.50 4.02
C VAL A 21 15.19 -5.50 5.03
N GLY A 22 14.70 -4.27 5.02
CA GLY A 22 15.07 -3.26 6.00
C GLY A 22 14.72 -3.68 7.43
N PHE A 23 13.52 -4.19 7.64
CA PHE A 23 13.10 -4.70 8.95
C PHE A 23 13.89 -5.95 9.37
N MET A 24 14.28 -6.81 8.43
CA MET A 24 15.11 -7.98 8.71
C MET A 24 16.55 -7.58 9.10
N LEU A 25 17.12 -6.56 8.48
CA LEU A 25 18.50 -6.13 8.73
C LEU A 25 18.64 -5.19 9.94
N TRP A 26 17.65 -4.35 10.22
CA TRP A 26 17.70 -3.32 11.27
C TRP A 26 16.61 -3.42 12.34
N GLY A 27 15.66 -4.34 12.20
CA GLY A 27 14.63 -4.62 13.20
C GLY A 27 14.93 -5.91 13.99
N ASP A 28 13.89 -6.68 14.30
CA ASP A 28 13.99 -7.89 15.13
C ASP A 28 14.52 -9.13 14.39
N GLY A 29 15.08 -8.98 13.19
CA GLY A 29 15.59 -10.09 12.39
C GLY A 29 14.52 -10.94 11.69
N GLY A 30 13.24 -10.56 11.82
CA GLY A 30 12.10 -11.23 11.22
C GLY A 30 11.46 -10.45 10.05
N PHE A 31 10.31 -10.95 9.59
CA PHE A 31 9.45 -10.23 8.64
C PHE A 31 8.45 -9.33 9.37
N LEU A 32 7.96 -8.31 8.69
CA LEU A 32 6.88 -7.48 9.24
C LEU A 32 5.60 -8.30 9.37
N SER A 33 4.81 -8.01 10.40
CA SER A 33 3.49 -8.62 10.54
C SER A 33 2.58 -8.25 9.37
N GLU A 34 1.64 -9.13 9.05
CA GLU A 34 0.69 -8.94 7.95
C GLU A 34 -0.11 -7.64 8.10
N SER A 35 -0.47 -7.26 9.33
CA SER A 35 -1.18 -6.02 9.65
C SER A 35 -0.33 -4.78 9.32
N VAL A 36 0.97 -4.80 9.64
CA VAL A 36 1.88 -3.69 9.33
C VAL A 36 2.14 -3.60 7.84
N MET A 37 2.35 -4.73 7.15
CA MET A 37 2.48 -4.75 5.69
C MET A 37 1.23 -4.21 4.99
N SER A 38 0.05 -4.62 5.44
CA SER A 38 -1.22 -4.16 4.88
C SER A 38 -1.42 -2.65 5.09
N ALA A 39 -1.06 -2.13 6.27
CA ALA A 39 -1.08 -0.70 6.54
C ALA A 39 -0.11 0.09 5.63
N LEU A 40 1.08 -0.45 5.37
CA LEU A 40 2.05 0.14 4.45
C LEU A 40 1.56 0.16 3.00
N ILE A 41 0.93 -0.92 2.55
CA ILE A 41 0.31 -0.97 1.21
C ILE A 41 -0.81 0.08 1.12
N ALA A 42 -1.63 0.22 2.17
CA ALA A 42 -2.68 1.24 2.21
C ALA A 42 -2.10 2.66 2.08
N LEU A 43 -1.04 2.98 2.84
CA LEU A 43 -0.33 4.27 2.75
C LEU A 43 0.25 4.52 1.35
N LEU A 44 0.79 3.48 0.72
CA LEU A 44 1.31 3.56 -0.65
C LEU A 44 0.17 3.89 -1.64
N MET A 45 -1.01 3.27 -1.47
CA MET A 45 -2.20 3.59 -2.27
C MET A 45 -2.63 5.04 -2.07
N PHE A 46 -2.64 5.56 -0.84
CA PHE A 46 -2.96 6.96 -0.58
C PHE A 46 -1.95 7.92 -1.24
N THR A 47 -0.67 7.56 -1.24
CA THR A 47 0.39 8.35 -1.87
C THR A 47 0.18 8.43 -3.39
N TYR A 48 -0.04 7.30 -4.06
CA TYR A 48 -0.39 7.28 -5.48
C TYR A 48 -1.71 8.00 -5.77
N GLY A 49 -2.72 7.82 -4.92
CA GLY A 49 -3.99 8.53 -5.03
C GLY A 49 -3.81 10.04 -5.00
N ALA A 50 -2.98 10.56 -4.09
CA ALA A 50 -2.67 11.98 -3.99
C ALA A 50 -1.91 12.50 -5.21
N GLU A 51 -0.90 11.77 -5.69
CA GLU A 51 -0.15 12.13 -6.90
C GLU A 51 -1.06 12.22 -8.13
N TYR A 52 -1.92 11.22 -8.31
CA TYR A 52 -2.88 11.18 -9.42
C TYR A 52 -4.00 12.23 -9.25
N TYR A 53 -4.32 12.65 -8.03
CA TYR A 53 -5.34 13.67 -7.78
C TYR A 53 -4.86 15.07 -8.20
N VAL A 54 -3.59 15.36 -7.93
CA VAL A 54 -2.96 16.67 -8.21
C VAL A 54 -2.52 16.78 -9.66
N ASN A 55 -2.25 15.66 -10.35
CA ASN A 55 -1.83 15.68 -11.75
C ASN A 55 -3.02 15.86 -12.71
N PRO A 56 -3.12 17.00 -13.44
CA PRO A 56 -4.24 17.29 -14.33
C PRO A 56 -4.32 16.37 -15.56
N GLU A 57 -3.24 15.68 -15.93
CA GLU A 57 -3.21 14.71 -17.04
C GLU A 57 -3.83 13.36 -16.67
N HIS A 58 -3.80 13.02 -15.38
CA HIS A 58 -4.31 11.76 -14.87
C HIS A 58 -5.69 12.02 -14.27
N GLY A 59 -6.75 11.63 -14.99
CA GLY A 59 -8.12 11.94 -14.59
C GLY A 59 -8.44 11.53 -13.14
N ARG A 60 -9.16 12.41 -12.40
CA ARG A 60 -9.49 12.25 -10.96
C ARG A 60 -10.10 10.89 -10.59
N LYS A 61 -10.74 10.20 -11.54
CA LYS A 61 -11.32 8.85 -11.34
C LYS A 61 -10.27 7.84 -10.88
N THR A 62 -9.06 7.87 -11.45
CA THR A 62 -7.98 6.94 -11.08
C THR A 62 -7.46 7.22 -9.67
N ALA A 63 -7.35 8.50 -9.29
CA ALA A 63 -7.00 8.90 -7.93
C ALA A 63 -8.01 8.36 -6.90
N TYR A 64 -9.31 8.51 -7.18
CA TYR A 64 -10.36 7.98 -6.30
C TYR A 64 -10.31 6.45 -6.17
N SER A 65 -9.96 5.72 -7.23
CA SER A 65 -9.77 4.25 -7.13
C SER A 65 -8.67 3.88 -6.13
N PHE A 66 -7.54 4.60 -6.15
CA PHE A 66 -6.47 4.38 -5.17
C PHE A 66 -6.90 4.71 -3.74
N PHE A 67 -7.62 5.82 -3.54
CA PHE A 67 -8.15 6.17 -2.22
C PHE A 67 -9.15 5.16 -1.68
N ILE A 68 -10.03 4.62 -2.52
CA ILE A 68 -10.98 3.58 -2.12
C ILE A 68 -10.25 2.30 -1.72
N ILE A 69 -9.30 1.83 -2.54
CA ILE A 69 -8.52 0.63 -2.23
C ILE A 69 -7.72 0.82 -0.94
N GLY A 70 -7.04 1.96 -0.78
CA GLY A 70 -6.31 2.30 0.45
C GLY A 70 -7.23 2.27 1.68
N SER A 71 -8.42 2.87 1.58
CA SER A 71 -9.39 2.93 2.68
C SER A 71 -9.94 1.56 3.05
N LEU A 72 -10.19 0.68 2.07
CA LEU A 72 -10.64 -0.69 2.31
C LEU A 72 -9.58 -1.50 3.06
N ILE A 73 -8.32 -1.45 2.61
CA ILE A 73 -7.22 -2.17 3.26
C ILE A 73 -7.05 -1.67 4.70
N LEU A 74 -7.04 -0.36 4.91
CA LEU A 74 -6.88 0.24 6.23
C LEU A 74 -8.06 -0.10 7.16
N GLY A 75 -9.28 -0.14 6.62
CA GLY A 75 -10.47 -0.60 7.32
C GLY A 75 -10.36 -2.07 7.76
N THR A 76 -9.89 -2.96 6.88
CA THR A 76 -9.68 -4.38 7.23
C THR A 76 -8.62 -4.54 8.32
N VAL A 77 -7.51 -3.79 8.24
CA VAL A 77 -6.48 -3.81 9.29
C VAL A 77 -7.04 -3.34 10.63
N LEU A 78 -7.74 -2.20 10.65
CA LEU A 78 -8.35 -1.66 11.87
C LEU A 78 -9.35 -2.65 12.51
N VAL A 79 -10.23 -3.24 11.69
CA VAL A 79 -11.19 -4.24 12.18
C VAL A 79 -10.47 -5.43 12.77
N GLY A 80 -9.47 -5.99 12.08
CA GLY A 80 -8.73 -7.16 12.57
C GLY A 80 -7.91 -6.88 13.83
N THR A 81 -7.35 -5.67 13.97
CA THR A 81 -6.68 -5.25 15.21
C THR A 81 -7.66 -5.14 16.38
N VAL A 82 -8.87 -4.63 16.15
CA VAL A 82 -9.89 -4.48 17.21
C VAL A 82 -10.50 -5.83 17.61
N THR A 83 -10.69 -6.76 16.66
CA THR A 83 -11.30 -8.07 16.93
C THR A 83 -10.30 -9.15 17.37
N GLY A 84 -8.99 -8.85 17.39
CA GLY A 84 -7.94 -9.82 17.72
C GLY A 84 -7.77 -10.92 16.66
N GLY A 85 -8.13 -10.63 15.41
CA GLY A 85 -8.12 -11.59 14.30
C GLY A 85 -6.76 -11.79 13.62
N PHE A 86 -5.68 -11.20 14.17
CA PHE A 86 -4.31 -11.27 13.67
C PHE A 86 -3.32 -11.56 14.80
#